data_AF-A0A917DHJ3-F1
#
_entry.id   AF-A0A917DHJ3-F1
#
_cell.length_a   1.000
_cell.length_b   1.000
_cell.length_c   1.000
_cell.angle_alpha   90.00
_cell.angle_beta   90.00
_cell.angle_gamma   90.00
#
_symmetry.space_group_name_H-M   'P 1'
#
loop_
_entity.id
_entity.type
_entity.pdbx_description
1 polymer ?
#
loop_
_entity_poly.entity_id
_entity_poly.type
_entity_poly.pdbx_seq_one_letter_code
_entity_poly.pdbx_strand_id
1 'polypeptide(L)'
;MPARIYQRPKNAMQSGRARTGEWVLDFVPAEAKKPDPLMGWAGSGDTQQQVQLKFPDCDAAVAYAEKYGIEAHVVPTPPRRLKIQAYADNFR
;
A
#
# COMPACT_ATOMS: atom_id res chain seq x y z
N MET A 1 3.04 12.61 -12.04
CA MET A 1 3.49 11.23 -11.73
C MET A 1 2.30 10.48 -11.18
N PRO A 2 2.03 9.26 -11.65
CA PRO A 2 0.90 8.50 -11.18
C PRO A 2 1.11 8.00 -9.75
N ALA A 3 0.01 7.84 -9.02
CA ALA A 3 -0.01 7.32 -7.66
C ALA A 3 -0.95 6.11 -7.56
N ARG A 4 -0.74 5.32 -6.51
CA ARG A 4 -1.54 4.14 -6.20
C ARG A 4 -2.25 4.38 -4.89
N ILE A 5 -3.56 4.22 -4.87
CA ILE A 5 -4.36 4.23 -3.65
C ILE A 5 -4.75 2.80 -3.31
N TYR A 6 -4.42 2.33 -2.10
CA TYR A 6 -4.74 0.97 -1.67
C TYR A 6 -4.93 0.88 -0.17
N GLN A 7 -5.69 -0.11 0.29
CA GLN A 7 -5.77 -0.41 1.72
C GLN A 7 -4.61 -1.32 2.13
N ARG A 8 -3.89 -0.95 3.20
CA ARG A 8 -2.70 -1.67 3.66
C ARG A 8 -3.03 -3.14 3.94
N PRO A 9 -2.39 -4.11 3.23
CA PRO A 9 -2.68 -5.52 3.41
C PRO A 9 -2.15 -6.01 4.77
N LYS A 10 -2.79 -7.06 5.29
CA LYS A 10 -2.27 -7.74 6.48
C LYS A 10 -0.94 -8.42 6.14
N ASN A 11 0.08 -8.20 6.98
CA ASN A 11 1.34 -8.92 6.88
C ASN A 11 1.11 -10.43 7.07
N ALA A 12 1.61 -11.25 6.15
CA ALA A 12 1.53 -12.71 6.22
C ALA A 12 2.39 -13.29 7.35
N MET A 13 3.48 -12.61 7.72
CA MET A 13 4.43 -13.06 8.75
C MET A 13 4.01 -12.67 10.17
N GLN A 14 2.93 -11.89 10.32
CA GLN A 14 2.50 -11.38 11.62
C GLN A 14 1.00 -11.57 11.83
N SER A 15 0.60 -11.81 13.09
CA SER A 15 -0.80 -11.97 13.46
C SER A 15 -1.54 -10.63 13.61
N GLY A 16 -0.81 -9.53 13.86
CA GLY A 16 -1.33 -8.20 14.16
C GLY A 16 -2.25 -7.59 13.09
N ARG A 17 -3.20 -6.77 13.53
CA ARG A 17 -4.25 -6.14 12.68
C ARG A 17 -4.36 -4.62 12.85
N ALA A 18 -3.54 -3.99 13.69
CA ALA A 18 -3.71 -2.57 14.04
C ALA A 18 -3.68 -1.61 12.83
N ARG A 19 -2.96 -1.97 11.77
CA ARG A 19 -2.83 -1.14 10.56
C ARG A 19 -3.67 -1.65 9.38
N THR A 20 -4.43 -2.73 9.56
CA THR A 20 -5.37 -3.15 8.52
C THR A 20 -6.55 -2.18 8.52
N GLY A 21 -6.97 -1.70 7.36
CA GLY A 21 -8.02 -0.67 7.28
C GLY A 21 -7.50 0.69 6.80
N GLU A 22 -6.23 1.01 7.09
CA GLU A 22 -5.57 2.25 6.68
C GLU A 22 -5.44 2.31 5.15
N TRP A 23 -5.89 3.42 4.56
CA TRP A 23 -5.72 3.72 3.14
C TRP A 23 -4.43 4.47 2.92
N VAL A 24 -3.69 4.09 1.89
CA VAL A 24 -2.37 4.63 1.58
C VAL A 24 -2.35 5.10 0.13
N LEU A 25 -1.82 6.31 -0.09
CA LEU A 25 -1.45 6.82 -1.40
C LEU A 25 0.08 6.82 -1.50
N ASP A 26 0.59 6.04 -2.45
CA ASP A 26 2.02 5.92 -2.75
C ASP A 26 2.31 6.30 -4.21
N PHE A 27 3.37 7.05 -4.45
CA PHE A 27 3.80 7.40 -5.81
C PHE A 27 4.47 6.22 -6.52
N VAL A 28 4.19 6.08 -7.81
CA VAL A 28 4.90 5.11 -8.65
C VAL A 28 6.32 5.62 -8.93
N PRO A 29 7.35 4.74 -8.85
CA PRO A 29 8.72 5.10 -9.22
C PRO A 29 8.79 5.79 -10.59
N ALA A 30 9.34 7.00 -10.63
CA ALA A 30 9.54 7.72 -11.88
C ALA A 30 10.75 7.19 -12.67
N GLU A 31 11.73 6.66 -11.95
CA GLU A 31 12.94 6.06 -12.52
C GLU A 31 13.41 4.85 -11.70
N ALA A 32 14.13 3.96 -12.37
CA ALA A 32 14.74 2.81 -11.72
C ALA A 32 15.94 3.24 -10.85
N LYS A 33 16.08 2.60 -9.70
CA LYS A 33 17.28 2.75 -8.86
C LYS A 33 18.49 2.19 -9.60
N LYS A 34 19.59 2.94 -9.58
CA LYS A 34 20.86 2.54 -10.19
C LYS A 34 21.96 2.48 -9.12
N PRO A 35 22.87 1.51 -9.21
CA PRO A 35 24.04 1.47 -8.34
C PRO A 35 24.93 2.68 -8.63
N ASP A 36 25.40 3.37 -7.60
CA ASP A 36 26.41 4.42 -7.75
C ASP A 36 27.77 3.81 -8.17
N PRO A 37 28.62 4.57 -8.89
CA PRO A 37 29.85 4.04 -9.47
C PRO A 37 30.97 3.78 -8.45
N LEU A 38 30.87 4.29 -7.22
CA LEU A 38 31.91 4.18 -6.20
C LEU A 38 31.62 3.05 -5.21
N MET A 39 30.44 3.06 -4.59
CA MET A 39 30.05 2.11 -3.53
C MET A 39 29.01 1.08 -3.98
N GLY A 40 28.35 1.30 -5.13
CA GLY A 40 27.29 0.43 -5.63
C GLY A 40 25.96 0.55 -4.88
N TRP A 41 25.75 1.61 -4.10
CA TRP A 41 24.50 1.85 -3.40
C TRP A 41 23.38 2.20 -4.37
N ALA A 42 22.18 1.69 -4.06
CA ALA A 42 20.99 1.96 -4.86
C ALA A 42 20.57 3.43 -4.71
N GLY A 43 20.95 4.25 -5.70
CA GLY A 43 20.61 5.66 -5.80
C GLY A 43 19.50 5.93 -6.84
N SER A 44 18.75 6.99 -6.61
CA SER A 44 17.79 7.56 -7.56
C SER A 44 17.58 9.04 -7.21
N GLY A 45 17.33 9.87 -8.20
CA GLY A 45 16.87 11.26 -8.05
C GLY A 45 15.37 11.38 -7.76
N ASP A 46 14.61 10.28 -7.81
CA ASP A 46 13.20 10.24 -7.46
C ASP A 46 13.00 10.32 -5.93
N THR A 47 12.64 11.51 -5.45
CA THR A 47 12.38 11.75 -4.02
C THR A 47 10.99 11.33 -3.60
N GLN A 48 10.04 11.19 -4.53
CA GLN A 48 8.63 10.93 -4.20
C GLN A 48 8.40 9.49 -3.72
N GLN A 49 9.31 8.56 -4.05
CA GLN A 49 9.30 7.20 -3.50
C GLN A 49 9.37 7.13 -1.97
N GLN A 50 9.82 8.21 -1.31
CA GLN A 50 9.92 8.26 0.15
C GLN A 50 8.61 8.69 0.81
N VAL A 51 7.67 9.22 0.03
CA VAL A 51 6.42 9.80 0.53
C VAL A 51 5.31 8.74 0.50
N GLN A 52 4.77 8.41 1.68
CA GLN A 52 3.50 7.71 1.84
C GLN A 52 2.50 8.62 2.54
N LEU A 53 1.33 8.80 1.96
CA LEU A 53 0.23 9.52 2.59
C LEU A 53 -0.82 8.54 3.08
N LYS A 54 -1.39 8.81 4.26
CA LYS A 54 -2.30 7.91 4.97
C LYS A 54 -3.65 8.57 5.16
N PHE A 55 -4.71 7.82 4.90
CA PHE A 55 -6.09 8.30 4.90
C PHE A 55 -7.00 7.33 5.68
N PRO A 56 -8.10 7.84 6.26
CA PRO A 56 -9.08 7.02 6.96
C PRO A 56 -9.93 6.16 6.00
N ASP A 57 -10.22 6.67 4.80
CA ASP A 57 -11.06 6.04 3.79
C ASP A 57 -10.52 6.26 2.37
N CYS A 58 -11.09 5.55 1.40
CA CYS A 58 -10.69 5.64 0.00
C CYS A 58 -11.02 7.01 -0.59
N ASP A 59 -12.19 7.55 -0.24
CA ASP A 59 -12.72 8.77 -0.85
C ASP A 59 -11.87 9.99 -0.45
N ALA A 60 -11.36 10.04 0.78
CA ALA A 60 -10.42 11.06 1.25
C ALA A 60 -9.09 11.01 0.50
N ALA A 61 -8.60 9.81 0.16
CA ALA A 61 -7.40 9.65 -0.64
C ALA A 61 -7.62 10.11 -2.09
N VAL A 62 -8.78 9.79 -2.68
CA VAL A 62 -9.16 10.22 -4.03
C VAL A 62 -9.35 11.74 -4.09
N ALA A 63 -10.08 12.32 -3.13
CA ALA A 63 -10.28 13.76 -3.04
C ALA A 63 -8.96 14.52 -2.87
N TYR A 64 -8.00 13.97 -2.11
CA TYR A 64 -6.65 14.52 -2.06
C TYR A 64 -5.97 14.47 -3.42
N ALA A 65 -6.00 13.31 -4.10
CA ALA A 65 -5.39 13.18 -5.42
C ALA A 65 -5.98 14.17 -6.43
N GLU A 66 -7.31 14.31 -6.48
CA GLU A 66 -8.00 15.27 -7.34
C GLU A 66 -7.62 16.71 -7.02
N LYS A 67 -7.60 17.09 -5.73
CA LYS A 67 -7.25 18.45 -5.29
C LYS A 67 -5.86 18.87 -5.71
N TYR A 68 -4.91 17.93 -5.74
CA TYR A 68 -3.51 18.20 -6.11
C TYR A 68 -3.17 17.80 -7.55
N GLY A 69 -4.16 17.39 -8.37
CA GLY A 69 -3.96 17.00 -9.76
C GLY A 69 -3.09 15.75 -9.92
N ILE A 70 -3.13 14.83 -8.95
CA ILE A 70 -2.38 13.58 -8.96
C ILE A 70 -3.22 12.52 -9.66
N GLU A 71 -2.71 11.96 -10.76
CA GLU A 71 -3.33 10.82 -11.42
C GLU A 71 -3.19 9.56 -10.54
N ALA A 72 -4.26 9.19 -9.84
CA ALA A 72 -4.22 8.07 -8.90
C ALA A 72 -5.11 6.91 -9.35
N HIS A 73 -4.60 5.68 -9.26
CA HIS A 73 -5.39 4.46 -9.48
C HIS A 73 -5.70 3.75 -8.16
N VAL A 74 -6.97 3.40 -7.97
CA VAL A 74 -7.41 2.65 -6.79
C VAL A 74 -7.21 1.15 -7.02
N VAL A 75 -6.45 0.50 -6.14
CA VAL A 75 -6.27 -0.94 -6.13
C VAL A 75 -7.19 -1.55 -5.07
N PRO A 76 -8.20 -2.36 -5.47
CA PRO A 76 -9.11 -2.96 -4.52
C PRO A 76 -8.38 -4.01 -3.67
N THR A 77 -8.57 -3.93 -2.36
CA THR A 77 -8.03 -4.94 -1.44
C THR A 77 -8.94 -6.17 -1.41
N PRO A 78 -8.39 -7.39 -1.52
CA PRO A 78 -9.19 -8.61 -1.47
C PRO A 78 -9.98 -8.70 -0.16
N PRO A 79 -11.31 -8.90 -0.20
CA PRO A 79 -12.11 -9.00 1.01
C PRO A 79 -11.75 -10.29 1.76
N ARG A 80 -11.52 -10.16 3.07
CA ARG A 80 -11.27 -11.32 3.92
C ARG A 80 -12.59 -12.02 4.23
N ARG A 81 -12.72 -13.28 3.83
CA ARG A 81 -13.89 -14.11 4.14
C ARG A 81 -13.78 -14.67 5.56
N LEU A 82 -14.89 -14.65 6.29
CA LEU A 82 -15.00 -15.35 7.57
C LEU A 82 -14.96 -16.86 7.30
N LYS A 83 -14.02 -17.57 7.93
CA LYS A 83 -14.02 -19.04 7.94
C LYS A 83 -14.68 -19.48 9.24
N ILE A 84 -15.88 -20.06 9.14
CA ILE A 84 -16.53 -20.70 10.29
C ILE A 84 -15.76 -21.99 10.58
N GLN A 85 -15.31 -22.16 11.81
CA GLN A 85 -14.58 -23.35 12.25
C GLN A 85 -15.19 -23.80 13.58
N ALA A 86 -15.72 -25.02 13.63
CA ALA A 86 -16.12 -25.65 14.88
C ALA A 86 -15.02 -26.62 15.33
N TYR A 87 -14.72 -26.66 16.63
CA TYR A 87 -13.71 -27.56 17.17
C TYR A 87 -14.12 -29.04 17.01
N ALA A 88 -15.42 -29.34 17.01
CA ALA A 88 -15.98 -30.67 16.79
C ALA A 88 -15.64 -31.25 15.41
N ASP A 89 -15.47 -30.39 14.38
CA ASP A 89 -15.12 -30.83 13.02
C ASP A 89 -13.73 -31.48 12.95
N ASN A 90 -12.89 -31.31 13.99
CA ASN A 90 -11.57 -31.94 14.05
C ASN A 90 -11.62 -33.45 14.33
N PHE A 91 -12.76 -34.00 14.78
CA PHE A 91 -12.89 -35.39 15.26
C PHE A 91 -13.91 -36.24 14.48
N ARG A 92 -14.35 -35.79 13.30
CA ARG A 92 -15.26 -36.54 12.42
C ARG A 92 -14.52 -37.49 11.49
#